data_AF-A0A948SF14-F1
#
_entry.id   AF-A0A948SF14-F1
#
_cell.length_a   1.000
_cell.length_b   1.000
_cell.length_c   1.000
_cell.angle_alpha   90.00
_cell.angle_beta   90.00
_cell.angle_gamma   90.00
#
_symmetry.space_group_name_H-M   'P 1'
#
loop_
_entity.id
_entity.type
_entity.pdbx_description
1 polymer ?
#
loop_
_entity_poly.entity_id
_entity_poly.type
_entity_poly.pdbx_seq_one_letter_code
_entity_poly.pdbx_strand_id
1 'polypeptide(L)' 'MTAAGRKAYNAKTGSNLKAPAPNPKTEKDAARRKSFCARMSGMPGPMKDEKGRPTRKAASLKRWNCK' A
#
# COMPACT_ATOMS: atom_id res chain seq x y z
N MET A 1 -1.00 -6.13 -0.36
CA MET A 1 -0.24 -7.39 -0.45
C MET A 1 -0.51 -8.21 0.80
N THR A 2 -0.69 -9.52 0.67
CA THR A 2 -0.85 -10.43 1.82
C THR A 2 0.49 -10.64 2.55
N ALA A 3 0.46 -11.22 3.74
CA ALA A 3 1.68 -11.55 4.48
C ALA A 3 2.56 -12.56 3.71
N ALA A 4 1.95 -13.61 3.17
CA ALA A 4 2.64 -14.59 2.32
C ALA A 4 3.32 -13.94 1.11
N GLY A 5 2.63 -13.01 0.44
CA GLY A 5 3.21 -12.28 -0.69
C GLY A 5 4.42 -11.41 -0.30
N ARG A 6 4.38 -10.76 0.87
CA ARG A 6 5.56 -10.03 1.39
C ARG A 6 6.72 -10.97 1.70
N LYS A 7 6.45 -12.11 2.35
CA LYS A 7 7.48 -13.11 2.67
C LYS A 7 8.15 -13.64 1.40
N ALA A 8 7.36 -14.04 0.40
CA ALA A 8 7.87 -14.53 -0.87
C ALA A 8 8.70 -13.46 -1.61
N TYR A 9 8.23 -12.22 -1.64
CA TYR A 9 8.99 -11.11 -2.23
C TYR A 9 10.32 -10.88 -1.49
N ASN A 10 10.28 -10.74 -0.17
CA ASN A 10 11.48 -10.52 0.65
C ASN A 10 12.49 -11.67 0.52
N ALA A 11 12.03 -12.92 0.46
CA ALA A 11 12.89 -14.08 0.26
C ALA A 11 13.56 -14.07 -1.13
N LYS A 12 12.82 -13.66 -2.17
CA LYS A 12 13.35 -13.62 -3.54
C LYS A 12 14.34 -12.47 -3.77
N THR A 13 14.12 -11.33 -3.13
CA THR A 13 14.86 -10.09 -3.43
C THR A 13 15.81 -9.64 -2.32
N GLY A 14 15.85 -10.35 -1.18
CA GLY A 14 16.56 -9.89 0.01
C GLY A 14 15.99 -8.60 0.62
N SER A 15 14.79 -8.18 0.18
CA SER A 15 14.17 -6.94 0.66
C SER A 15 13.53 -7.11 2.04
N ASN A 16 13.21 -5.99 2.70
CA ASN A 16 12.48 -5.97 3.97
C ASN A 16 11.16 -5.20 3.86
N LEU A 17 10.26 -5.67 2.98
CA LEU A 17 8.95 -5.03 2.82
C LEU A 17 8.11 -5.19 4.09
N LYS A 18 7.72 -4.04 4.66
CA LYS A 18 6.84 -3.97 5.84
C LYS A 18 5.37 -4.05 5.45
N ALA A 19 4.54 -4.44 6.41
CA ALA A 19 3.09 -4.39 6.25
C ALA A 19 2.59 -2.94 6.15
N PRO A 20 1.48 -2.69 5.43
CA PRO A 20 0.75 -1.43 5.52
C PRO A 20 0.36 -1.13 6.97
N ALA A 21 0.35 0.14 7.35
CA ALA A 21 -0.11 0.61 8.66
C ALA A 21 -1.40 1.43 8.54
N PRO A 22 -2.56 0.79 8.25
CA PRO A 22 -3.82 1.52 8.08
C PRO A 22 -4.31 2.20 9.37
N ASN A 23 -4.00 1.60 10.52
CA ASN A 23 -4.25 2.13 11.86
C ASN A 23 -2.90 2.26 12.57
N PRO A 24 -2.15 3.37 12.35
CA PRO A 24 -0.83 3.54 12.93
C PRO A 24 -0.92 3.61 14.46
N LYS A 25 -0.09 2.82 15.15
CA LYS A 25 0.01 2.81 16.63
C LYS A 25 1.21 3.60 17.15
N THR A 26 2.13 3.93 16.25
CA THR A 26 3.38 4.63 16.55
C THR A 26 3.56 5.81 15.60
N GLU A 27 4.34 6.81 16.00
CA GLU A 27 4.69 7.94 15.13
C GLU A 27 5.40 7.46 13.85
N LYS A 28 6.26 6.44 13.95
CA LYS A 28 6.95 5.85 12.80
C LYS A 28 5.95 5.23 11.82
N ASP A 29 4.91 4.56 12.29
CA ASP A 29 3.86 4.01 11.43
C ASP A 29 3.01 5.13 10.80
N ALA A 30 2.70 6.18 11.56
CA ALA A 30 1.98 7.35 11.06
C ALA A 30 2.76 8.07 9.95
N ALA A 31 4.07 8.29 10.16
CA ALA A 31 4.97 8.85 9.17
C ALA A 31 5.07 7.98 7.91
N ARG A 32 5.17 6.65 8.07
CA ARG A 32 5.18 5.71 6.94
C ARG A 32 3.88 5.75 6.14
N ARG A 33 2.73 5.79 6.81
CA ARG A 33 1.42 5.94 6.16
C ARG A 33 1.32 7.29 5.43
N LYS A 34 1.68 8.40 6.09
CA LYS A 34 1.67 9.75 5.49
C LYS A 34 2.52 9.80 4.23
N SER A 35 3.74 9.27 4.27
CA SER A 35 4.63 9.18 3.12
C SER A 35 4.05 8.35 1.99
N PHE A 36 3.53 7.15 2.29
CA PHE A 36 2.91 6.29 1.29
C PHE A 36 1.71 6.96 0.62
N CYS A 37 0.80 7.54 1.40
CA CYS A 37 -0.39 8.19 0.87
C CYS A 37 -0.04 9.42 0.02
N ALA A 38 0.91 10.25 0.44
CA ALA A 38 1.36 11.40 -0.36
C ALA A 38 1.89 10.97 -1.74
N ARG A 39 2.69 9.89 -1.79
CA ARG A 39 3.28 9.39 -3.06
C ARG A 39 2.25 8.71 -3.95
N MET A 40 1.36 7.89 -3.38
CA MET A 40 0.43 7.07 -4.16
C MET A 40 -0.85 7.81 -4.54
N SER A 41 -1.33 8.76 -3.73
CA SER A 41 -2.51 9.56 -4.06
C SER A 41 -2.24 10.53 -5.21
N GLY A 42 -1.02 11.09 -5.29
CA GLY A 42 -0.61 11.98 -6.38
C GLY A 42 -0.26 11.27 -7.70
N MET A 43 -0.16 9.94 -7.72
CA MET A 43 0.19 9.21 -8.93
C MET A 43 -0.99 9.21 -9.91
N PRO A 44 -0.86 9.67 -11.17
CA PRO A 44 -1.96 9.62 -12.14
C PRO A 44 -2.34 8.16 -12.42
N GLY A 45 -3.63 7.90 -12.62
CA GLY A 45 -4.10 6.58 -13.03
C GLY A 45 -5.50 6.23 -12.51
N PRO A 46 -6.22 5.35 -13.23
CA PRO A 46 -7.62 5.06 -12.97
C PRO A 46 -7.81 4.33 -11.63
N MET A 47 -8.91 4.66 -10.95
CA MET A 47 -9.30 4.02 -9.69
C MET A 47 -10.14 2.75 -9.91
N LYS A 48 -10.74 2.61 -11.09
CA LYS A 48 -11.50 1.43 -11.52
C LYS A 48 -10.94 0.90 -12.84
N ASP A 49 -10.97 -0.41 -13.03
CA ASP A 49 -10.73 -1.02 -14.34
C ASP A 49 -11.98 -0.92 -15.24
N GLU A 50 -11.86 -1.37 -16.48
CA GLU A 50 -12.96 -1.37 -17.47
C GLU A 50 -14.19 -2.17 -17.02
N LYS A 51 -14.01 -3.08 -16.05
CA LYS A 51 -15.08 -3.90 -15.46
C LYS A 51 -15.62 -3.30 -14.14
N GLY A 52 -15.24 -2.06 -13.82
CA GLY A 52 -15.67 -1.35 -12.62
C GLY A 52 -15.01 -1.78 -11.31
N ARG A 53 -14.04 -2.70 -11.34
CA ARG A 53 -13.34 -3.23 -10.16
C ARG A 53 -12.21 -2.29 -9.75
N PRO A 54 -11.87 -2.20 -8.45
CA PRO A 54 -10.78 -1.35 -8.01
C PRO A 54 -9.45 -1.79 -8.64
N THR A 55 -8.72 -0.83 -9.21
CA THR A 55 -7.37 -1.09 -9.74
C THR A 55 -6.40 -1.47 -8.62
N ARG A 56 -5.22 -1.99 -8.99
CA ARG A 56 -4.13 -2.26 -8.03
C ARG A 56 -3.76 -1.01 -7.22
N LYS A 57 -3.84 0.18 -7.81
CA LYS A 57 -3.67 1.48 -7.14
C LYS A 57 -4.76 1.71 -6.11
N ALA A 58 -6.03 1.66 -6.51
CA ALA A 58 -7.16 1.88 -5.61
C ALA A 58 -7.18 0.87 -4.44
N ALA A 59 -6.92 -0.40 -4.73
CA ALA A 59 -6.83 -1.45 -3.71
C ALA A 59 -5.66 -1.20 -2.73
N SER A 60 -4.55 -0.60 -3.20
CA SER A 60 -3.42 -0.26 -2.34
C SER A 60 -3.71 0.94 -1.45
N LEU A 61 -4.29 2.00 -1.99
CA LEU A 61 -4.74 3.17 -1.21
C LEU A 61 -5.73 2.77 -0.12
N LYS A 62 -6.73 1.93 -0.45
CA LYS A 62 -7.69 1.38 0.51
C LYS A 62 -7.02 0.58 1.63
N ARG A 63 -6.04 -0.28 1.30
CA ARG A 63 -5.31 -1.09 2.30
C ARG A 63 -4.44 -0.27 3.26
N TRP A 64 -3.97 0.89 2.82
CA TRP A 64 -3.22 1.83 3.66
C TRP A 64 -4.12 2.85 4.37
N ASN A 65 -5.43 2.76 4.17
CA ASN A 65 -6.41 3.71 4.69
C ASN A 65 -6.01 5.15 4.32
N CYS A 66 -5.57 5.37 3.08
CA CYS A 66 -5.31 6.72 2.60
C CYS A 66 -6.64 7.44 2.41
N LYS A 67 -6.73 8.66 2.96
CA LYS A 67 -7.88 9.54 2.79
C LYS A 67 -7.65 10.45 1.60
#